data_AF-A0A3P6BS42-F1
#
_entry.id   AF-A0A3P6BS42-F1
#
_cell.length_a   1.000
_cell.length_b   1.000
_cell.length_c   1.000
_cell.angle_alpha   90.00
_cell.angle_beta   90.00
_cell.angle_gamma   90.00
#
_symmetry.space_group_name_H-M   'P 1'
#
loop_
_entity.id
_entity.type
_entity.pdbx_description
1 polymer ?
#
loop_
_entity_poly.entity_id
_entity_poly.type
_entity_poly.pdbx_seq_one_letter_code
_entity_poly.pdbx_strand_id
1 'polypeptide(L)'
;MEIENQEDNPATLVDSGGDFDCNICLDQVRDPVVTFCGHLFCWPCIYKWTYSSNTSRQRVDQYDKDESPKCPVCKSDVSEGTIVPIYGRGRKLPSPV
;
A
#
# COMPACT_ATOMS: atom_id res chain seq x y z
N MET A 1 56.15 0.47 4.18
CA MET A 1 55.35 -0.45 5.01
C MET A 1 54.17 0.34 5.50
N GLU A 2 53.11 0.39 4.70
CA GLU A 2 51.76 0.70 5.15
C GLU A 2 50.90 -0.26 4.33
N ILE A 3 50.32 -1.25 4.99
CA ILE A 3 49.38 -2.20 4.40
C ILE A 3 48.06 -1.83 5.06
N GLU A 4 47.30 -0.95 4.43
CA GLU A 4 45.98 -0.58 4.94
C GLU A 4 45.05 -1.78 4.74
N ASN A 5 44.60 -2.33 5.86
CA ASN A 5 43.72 -3.49 5.85
C ASN A 5 42.36 -3.03 5.31
N GLN A 6 41.98 -3.53 4.13
CA GLN A 6 40.61 -3.43 3.65
C GLN A 6 39.75 -4.31 4.56
N GLU A 7 39.24 -3.73 5.65
CA GLU A 7 38.28 -4.39 6.52
C GLU A 7 37.07 -4.83 5.67
N ASP A 8 36.62 -6.06 5.87
CA ASP A 8 35.38 -6.59 5.31
C ASP A 8 34.21 -5.74 5.80
N ASN A 9 33.94 -4.64 5.11
CA ASN A 9 32.69 -3.91 5.24
C ASN A 9 31.61 -4.87 4.74
N PRO A 10 30.74 -5.40 5.62
CA PRO A 10 29.66 -6.25 5.18
C PRO A 10 28.71 -5.32 4.45
N ALA A 11 28.89 -5.21 3.14
CA ALA A 11 28.04 -4.43 2.27
C ALA A 11 26.62 -4.82 2.62
N THR A 12 25.91 -3.89 3.28
CA THR A 12 24.52 -4.09 3.60
C THR A 12 23.87 -4.23 2.25
N LEU A 13 23.56 -5.47 1.90
CA LEU A 13 22.73 -5.78 0.75
C LEU A 13 21.38 -5.20 1.13
N VAL A 14 21.23 -3.91 0.84
CA VAL A 14 19.95 -3.24 0.75
C VAL A 14 19.24 -4.03 -0.32
N ASP A 15 18.45 -4.98 0.13
CA ASP A 15 17.48 -5.68 -0.67
C ASP A 15 16.50 -4.62 -1.14
N SER A 16 16.86 -3.98 -2.26
CA SER A 16 16.03 -3.04 -3.01
C SER A 16 14.85 -3.76 -3.69
N GLY A 17 14.50 -4.97 -3.22
CA GLY A 17 13.21 -5.60 -3.39
C GLY A 17 12.12 -4.64 -2.96
N GLY A 18 11.58 -3.95 -3.96
CA GLY A 18 11.01 -2.61 -3.84
C GLY A 18 10.10 -2.43 -2.65
N ASP A 19 10.23 -1.27 -1.99
CA ASP A 19 9.29 -0.90 -0.95
C ASP A 19 7.89 -0.79 -1.55
N PHE A 20 7.02 -1.68 -1.09
CA PHE A 20 5.63 -1.70 -1.46
C PHE A 20 4.94 -0.53 -0.75
N ASP A 21 4.71 0.55 -1.48
CA ASP A 21 4.09 1.78 -0.98
C ASP A 21 2.57 1.83 -1.21
N CYS A 22 1.89 2.50 -0.28
CA CYS A 22 0.43 2.61 -0.27
C CYS A 22 -0.04 3.72 -1.21
N ASN A 23 -0.90 3.38 -2.17
CA ASN A 23 -1.45 4.34 -3.15
C ASN A 23 -2.43 5.40 -2.56
N ILE A 24 -2.49 5.56 -1.23
CA ILE A 24 -3.25 6.59 -0.52
C ILE A 24 -2.36 7.44 0.40
N CYS A 25 -1.49 6.82 1.22
CA CYS A 25 -0.62 7.57 2.13
C CYS A 25 0.81 7.79 1.61
N LEU A 26 1.18 7.17 0.48
CA LEU A 26 2.49 7.32 -0.18
C LEU A 26 3.67 7.01 0.76
N ASP A 27 3.49 5.98 1.57
CA ASP A 27 4.39 5.49 2.61
C ASP A 27 4.30 3.95 2.63
N GLN A 28 5.27 3.29 3.26
CA GLN A 28 5.38 1.85 3.31
C GLN A 28 4.06 1.22 3.80
N VAL A 29 3.58 0.23 3.06
CA VAL A 29 2.30 -0.42 3.37
C VAL A 29 2.36 -1.15 4.71
N ARG A 30 1.39 -0.81 5.58
CA ARG A 30 1.07 -1.52 6.83
C ARG A 30 -0.28 -2.19 6.67
N ASP A 31 -0.38 -3.45 7.10
CA ASP A 31 -1.55 -4.31 6.87
C ASP A 31 -1.95 -4.35 5.39
N PRO A 32 -1.10 -4.92 4.51
CA PRO A 32 -1.21 -4.79 3.07
C PRO A 32 -2.45 -5.47 2.52
N VAL A 33 -3.23 -4.72 1.74
CA VAL A 33 -4.39 -5.23 1.01
C VAL A 33 -4.38 -4.77 -0.44
N VAL A 34 -4.79 -5.66 -1.33
CA VAL A 34 -5.00 -5.35 -2.75
C VAL A 34 -6.48 -5.41 -3.10
N THR A 35 -6.92 -4.49 -3.94
CA THR A 35 -8.23 -4.59 -4.59
C THR A 35 -8.15 -5.58 -5.77
N PHE A 36 -9.29 -6.08 -6.26
CA PHE A 36 -9.33 -6.94 -7.46
C PHE A 36 -8.76 -6.29 -8.73
N CYS A 37 -8.65 -4.96 -8.79
CA CYS A 37 -7.94 -4.24 -9.85
C CYS A 37 -6.41 -4.13 -9.61
N GLY A 38 -5.85 -4.87 -8.65
CA GLY A 38 -4.41 -5.03 -8.42
C GLY A 38 -3.70 -3.90 -7.66
N HIS A 39 -4.41 -2.86 -7.25
CA HIS A 39 -3.81 -1.71 -6.58
C HIS A 39 -3.66 -1.95 -5.06
N LEU A 40 -2.50 -1.55 -4.52
CA LEU A 40 -2.07 -1.85 -3.16
C LEU A 40 -2.28 -0.67 -2.21
N PHE A 41 -2.80 -0.97 -1.01
CA PHE A 41 -3.10 -0.01 0.04
C PHE A 41 -2.82 -0.59 1.43
N CYS A 42 -2.68 0.27 2.43
CA CYS A 42 -2.88 -0.12 3.83
C CYS A 42 -4.37 -0.36 4.09
N TRP A 43 -4.72 -1.41 4.85
CA TRP A 43 -6.09 -1.65 5.32
C TRP A 43 -6.82 -0.39 5.86
N PRO A 44 -6.28 0.37 6.83
CA PRO A 44 -6.95 1.56 7.34
C PRO A 44 -7.12 2.68 6.30
N CYS A 45 -6.24 2.76 5.30
CA CYS A 45 -6.31 3.76 4.24
C CYS A 45 -7.48 3.48 3.29
N ILE A 46 -7.58 2.26 2.76
CA ILE A 46 -8.66 1.91 1.83
C ILE A 46 -10.02 1.84 2.54
N TYR A 47 -10.07 1.38 3.79
CA TYR A 47 -11.31 1.34 4.57
C TYR A 47 -11.85 2.75 4.88
N LYS A 48 -10.96 3.71 5.22
CA LYS A 48 -11.37 5.11 5.38
C LYS A 48 -11.86 5.69 4.05
N TRP A 49 -11.24 5.34 2.93
CA TRP A 49 -11.65 5.80 1.61
C TRP A 49 -13.02 5.26 1.19
N THR A 50 -13.30 3.97 1.37
CA THR A 50 -14.60 3.38 1.06
C THR A 50 -15.72 3.99 1.91
N TYR A 51 -15.49 4.15 3.21
CA TYR A 51 -16.43 4.81 4.11
C TYR A 51 -16.68 6.30 3.77
N SER A 52 -15.62 7.04 3.40
CA SER A 52 -15.72 8.48 3.09
C SER A 52 -16.31 8.76 1.71
N SER A 53 -16.18 7.83 0.76
CA SER A 53 -16.77 7.95 -0.58
C SER A 53 -18.30 8.00 -0.51
N ASN A 54 -18.90 7.25 0.42
CA ASN A 54 -20.34 7.21 0.67
C ASN A 54 -20.93 8.52 1.23
N THR A 55 -20.11 9.53 1.59
CA THR A 55 -20.60 10.75 2.27
C THR A 55 -20.22 12.08 1.60
N SER A 56 -19.29 12.12 0.62
CA SER A 56 -18.56 13.37 0.33
C SER A 56 -18.40 13.84 -1.13
N ARG A 57 -19.00 13.21 -2.16
CA ARG A 57 -18.79 13.64 -3.57
C ARG A 57 -19.99 14.31 -4.26
N GLN A 58 -19.74 15.55 -4.66
CA GLN A 58 -20.65 16.52 -5.28
C GLN A 58 -19.75 17.36 -6.23
N ARG A 59 -19.92 17.49 -7.56
CA ARG A 59 -20.99 17.16 -8.56
C ARG A 59 -20.34 16.33 -9.73
N VAL A 60 -20.82 16.17 -10.97
CA VAL A 60 -21.75 16.96 -11.83
C VAL A 60 -22.51 16.09 -12.85
N ASP A 61 -22.98 14.91 -12.45
CA ASP A 61 -23.70 13.99 -13.33
C ASP A 61 -24.84 13.38 -12.52
N GLN A 62 -26.09 13.74 -12.82
CA GLN A 62 -27.25 13.30 -12.04
C GLN A 62 -27.82 12.00 -12.61
N TYR A 63 -27.38 10.83 -12.15
CA TYR A 63 -28.21 9.60 -12.25
C TYR A 63 -27.95 8.53 -11.19
N ASP A 64 -26.70 8.30 -10.75
CA ASP A 64 -26.40 7.20 -9.83
C ASP A 64 -26.34 7.63 -8.35
N LYS A 65 -27.35 7.18 -7.59
CA LYS A 65 -27.48 7.42 -6.14
C LYS A 65 -26.97 6.24 -5.28
N ASP A 66 -26.39 5.23 -5.92
CA ASP A 66 -25.92 3.97 -5.33
C ASP A 66 -24.52 3.60 -5.88
N GLU A 67 -23.68 4.62 -6.12
CA GLU A 67 -22.31 4.46 -6.62
C GLU A 67 -21.44 3.77 -5.57
N SER A 68 -21.05 2.52 -5.86
CA SER A 68 -20.08 1.79 -5.03
C SER A 68 -18.75 2.55 -4.96
N PRO A 69 -18.01 2.50 -3.83
CA PRO A 69 -16.73 3.20 -3.72
C PRO A 69 -15.76 2.81 -4.84
N LYS A 70 -15.12 3.79 -5.48
CA LYS A 70 -14.20 3.56 -6.60
C LYS A 70 -12.75 3.52 -6.13
N CYS A 71 -11.93 2.68 -6.75
CA CYS A 71 -10.48 2.61 -6.53
C CYS A 71 -9.83 4.00 -6.71
N PRO A 72 -9.02 4.49 -5.74
CA PRO A 72 -8.35 5.78 -5.84
C PRO A 72 -7.53 5.95 -7.12
N VAL A 73 -6.92 4.87 -7.62
CA VAL A 73 -6.04 4.88 -8.79
C VAL A 73 -6.85 4.76 -10.10
N CYS A 74 -7.39 3.57 -10.39
CA CYS A 74 -7.98 3.24 -11.69
C CYS A 74 -9.53 3.38 -11.79
N LYS A 75 -10.19 3.81 -10.72
CA LYS A 75 -11.65 4.03 -10.63
C LYS A 75 -12.55 2.79 -10.80
N SER A 76 -11.99 1.58 -10.86
CA SER A 76 -12.77 0.33 -10.76
C SER A 76 -13.53 0.25 -9.43
N ASP A 77 -14.67 -0.44 -9.39
CA ASP A 77 -15.45 -0.64 -8.17
C ASP A 77 -14.66 -1.34 -7.07
N VAL A 78 -14.92 -0.94 -5.81
CA VAL A 78 -14.31 -1.46 -4.58
C VAL A 78 -15.39 -1.61 -3.52
N SER A 79 -15.69 -2.87 -3.20
CA SER A 79 -16.48 -3.28 -2.03
C SER A 79 -15.63 -4.12 -1.07
N GLU A 80 -16.15 -4.39 0.13
CA GLU A 80 -15.50 -5.25 1.13
C GLU A 80 -15.08 -6.61 0.55
N GLY A 81 -15.94 -7.23 -0.27
CA GLY A 81 -15.65 -8.52 -0.95
C GLY A 81 -14.60 -8.45 -2.08
N THR A 82 -14.13 -7.26 -2.44
CA THR A 82 -13.07 -7.06 -3.47
C THR A 82 -11.71 -6.68 -2.88
N ILE A 83 -11.62 -6.53 -1.55
CA ILE A 83 -10.38 -6.20 -0.82
C ILE A 83 -9.79 -7.49 -0.27
N VAL A 84 -8.61 -7.86 -0.76
CA VAL A 84 -7.90 -9.08 -0.36
C VAL A 84 -6.69 -8.71 0.50
N PRO A 85 -6.64 -9.14 1.78
CA PRO A 85 -5.44 -8.98 2.59
C PRO A 85 -4.32 -9.90 2.12
N ILE A 86 -3.10 -9.35 2.06
CA ILE A 86 -1.90 -10.09 1.70
C ILE A 86 -1.21 -10.56 2.97
N TYR A 87 -1.22 -11.87 3.18
CA TYR A 87 -0.42 -12.52 4.22
C TYR A 87 0.78 -13.21 3.58
N GLY A 88 1.98 -12.84 4.03
CA GLY A 88 3.24 -13.37 3.48
C GLY A 88 4.40 -13.19 4.45
N ARG A 89 5.56 -13.74 4.10
CA ARG A 89 6.81 -13.51 4.85
C ARG A 89 7.36 -12.13 4.51
N GLY A 90 6.72 -11.08 5.05
CA GLY A 90 7.20 -9.71 4.94
C GLY A 90 8.60 -9.53 5.56
N ARG A 91 9.31 -8.50 5.10
CA ARG A 91 10.61 -8.09 5.64
C ARG A 91 10.55 -7.97 7.17
N LYS A 92 11.40 -8.73 7.86
CA LYS A 92 11.64 -8.54 9.28
C LYS A 92 12.34 -7.19 9.43
N LEU A 93 11.80 -6.29 10.26
CA LEU A 93 12.59 -5.16 10.73
C LEU A 93 13.88 -5.70 11.37
N PRO A 94 15.05 -5.06 11.16
CA PRO A 94 16.26 -5.44 11.87
C PRO A 94 15.95 -5.40 13.38
N SER A 95 16.27 -6.50 14.06
CA SER A 95 16.09 -6.58 15.51
C SER A 95 16.87 -5.45 16.18
N PRO A 96 16.26 -4.67 17.11
CA PRO A 96 16.99 -3.67 17.88
C PRO A 96 18.17 -4.33 18.60
N VAL A 97 19.33 -3.68 18.51
CA VAL A 97 20.57 -4.04 19.22
C VAL A 97 20.51 -3.48 20.65
#